data_AF-A0A7T9DJK0-F1
#
_entry.id   AF-A0A7T9DJK0-F1
#
_cell.length_a   1.000
_cell.length_b   1.000
_cell.length_c   1.000
_cell.angle_alpha   90.00
_cell.angle_beta   90.00
_cell.angle_gamma   90.00
#
_symmetry.space_group_name_H-M   'P 1'
#
loop_
_entity.id
_entity.type
_entity.pdbx_description
1 polymer ?
#
loop_
_entity_poly.entity_id
_entity_poly.type
_entity_poly.pdbx_seq_one_letter_code
_entity_poly.pdbx_strand_id
1 'polypeptide(L)'
;MYFAIREKTPIASIPRELEQVHLVRPISGKKMKEILTHCSGLTSISASTSVQKRLLAKTKEMIQKKGIQLVHAHRAGRALNLDLQKIKEIADLKKDFLSMRQIAAKTGVPKSTIHYLLKKAKRHKIKKGKHVVYVQ
;
A
#
# COMPACT_ATOMS: atom_id res chain seq x y z
N MET A 1 3.14 -8.58 2.59
CA MET A 1 2.69 -7.20 2.89
C MET A 1 3.53 -6.23 2.08
N TYR A 2 2.94 -5.23 1.41
CA TYR A 2 3.71 -4.25 0.62
C TYR A 2 3.63 -2.87 1.23
N PHE A 3 4.75 -2.16 1.23
CA PHE A 3 4.79 -0.76 1.62
C PHE A 3 4.82 0.16 0.41
N ALA A 4 3.91 1.14 0.37
CA ALA A 4 3.86 2.11 -0.72
C ALA A 4 4.87 3.23 -0.50
N ILE A 5 5.82 3.36 -1.42
CA ILE A 5 6.87 4.38 -1.35
C ILE A 5 6.62 5.50 -2.37
N ARG A 6 6.93 6.72 -1.94
CA ARG A 6 7.00 7.94 -2.72
C ARG A 6 8.34 8.62 -2.43
N GLU A 7 8.73 9.59 -3.25
CA GLU A 7 9.97 10.36 -3.05
C GLU A 7 10.04 10.99 -1.65
N LYS A 8 8.93 11.56 -1.18
CA LYS A 8 8.83 12.22 0.13
C LYS A 8 8.64 11.26 1.31
N THR A 9 8.64 9.94 1.08
CA THR A 9 8.47 8.98 2.18
C THR A 9 9.74 8.96 3.04
N PRO A 10 9.66 9.21 4.36
CA PRO A 10 10.82 9.15 5.24
C PRO A 10 11.29 7.70 5.40
N ILE A 11 12.60 7.47 5.36
CA ILE A 11 13.17 6.11 5.41
C ILE A 11 12.90 5.43 6.75
N ALA A 12 12.95 6.19 7.85
CA ALA A 12 12.62 5.70 9.18
C ALA A 12 11.20 5.10 9.29
N SER A 13 10.27 5.52 8.44
CA SER A 13 8.90 4.97 8.40
C SER A 13 8.80 3.63 7.66
N ILE A 14 9.85 3.22 6.95
CA ILE A 14 9.88 2.00 6.16
C ILE A 14 10.38 0.86 7.08
N PRO A 15 9.60 -0.22 7.26
CA PRO A 15 10.07 -1.39 8.00
C PRO A 15 11.32 -2.02 7.35
N ARG A 16 12.32 -2.38 8.16
CA ARG A 16 13.60 -2.93 7.69
C ARG A 16 13.46 -4.33 7.08
N GLU A 17 12.55 -5.12 7.61
CA GLU A 17 12.28 -6.53 7.23
C GLU A 17 11.36 -6.66 5.99
N LEU A 18 11.23 -5.60 5.19
CA LEU A 18 10.39 -5.66 4.00
C LEU A 18 11.06 -6.41 2.85
N GLU A 19 10.42 -7.49 2.43
CA GLU A 19 10.79 -8.23 1.22
C GLU A 19 10.28 -7.55 -0.06
N GLN A 20 9.15 -6.83 0.02
CA GLN A 20 8.45 -6.31 -1.15
C GLN A 20 7.98 -4.87 -0.98
N VAL A 21 8.25 -4.05 -1.98
CA VAL A 21 7.90 -2.62 -2.02
C VAL A 21 7.05 -2.29 -3.24
N HIS A 22 6.18 -1.29 -3.13
CA HIS A 22 5.44 -0.74 -4.26
C HIS A 22 5.76 0.74 -4.51
N LEU A 23 6.26 1.07 -5.70
CA LEU A 23 6.52 2.45 -6.10
C LEU A 23 5.26 3.09 -6.68
N VAL A 24 4.72 4.09 -5.96
CA VAL A 24 3.54 4.84 -6.42
C VAL A 24 3.92 5.91 -7.46
N ARG A 25 5.15 6.43 -7.37
CA ARG A 25 5.74 7.43 -8.27
C ARG A 25 7.19 7.02 -8.58
N PRO A 26 7.77 7.51 -9.69
CA PRO A 26 9.20 7.35 -9.94
C PRO A 26 9.98 7.99 -8.78
N ILE A 27 11.09 7.36 -8.40
CA ILE A 27 11.96 7.86 -7.33
C ILE A 27 13.36 8.16 -7.84
N SER A 28 14.06 9.05 -7.15
CA SER A 28 15.45 9.38 -7.49
C SER A 28 16.40 8.23 -7.17
N GLY A 29 17.54 8.19 -7.89
CA GLY A 29 18.59 7.18 -7.64
C GLY A 29 19.18 7.29 -6.23
N LYS A 30 19.29 8.52 -5.68
CA LYS A 30 19.74 8.76 -4.30
C LYS A 30 18.80 8.07 -3.31
N LYS A 31 17.49 8.32 -3.44
CA LYS A 31 16.47 7.72 -2.58
C LYS A 31 16.41 6.21 -2.71
N MET A 32 16.55 5.68 -3.93
CA MET A 32 16.62 4.24 -4.16
C MET A 32 17.81 3.63 -3.42
N LYS A 33 19.00 4.24 -3.52
CA LYS A 33 20.18 3.76 -2.79
C LYS A 33 19.94 3.69 -1.28
N GLU A 34 19.31 4.71 -0.70
CA GLU A 34 18.96 4.76 0.72
C GLU A 34 17.96 3.64 1.12
N ILE A 35 16.95 3.37 0.28
CA ILE A 35 16.00 2.27 0.50
C ILE A 35 16.72 0.93 0.46
N LEU A 36 17.60 0.75 -0.51
CA LEU A 36 18.37 -0.48 -0.71
C LEU A 36 19.45 -0.71 0.36
N THR A 37 19.82 0.31 1.13
CA THR A 37 20.71 0.17 2.31
C THR A 37 19.91 -0.09 3.58
N HIS A 38 18.71 0.49 3.70
CA HIS A 38 17.87 0.34 4.89
C HIS A 38 17.08 -0.97 4.93
N CYS A 39 16.65 -1.46 3.76
CA CYS A 39 15.95 -2.74 3.61
C CYS A 39 16.90 -3.76 2.95
N SER A 40 17.62 -4.53 3.77
CA SER A 40 18.57 -5.55 3.28
C SER A 40 17.86 -6.79 2.69
N GLY A 41 16.64 -7.10 3.14
CA GLY A 41 15.86 -8.26 2.70
C GLY A 41 15.00 -8.03 1.45
N LEU A 42 15.17 -6.92 0.74
CA LEU A 42 14.29 -6.56 -0.38
C LEU A 42 14.53 -7.48 -1.59
N THR A 43 13.53 -8.26 -1.98
CA THR A 43 13.60 -9.21 -3.10
C THR A 43 12.93 -8.67 -4.36
N SER A 44 11.86 -7.88 -4.20
CA SER A 44 11.10 -7.36 -5.34
C SER A 44 10.59 -5.93 -5.15
N ILE A 45 10.63 -5.18 -6.25
CA ILE A 45 10.06 -3.84 -6.36
C ILE A 45 8.96 -3.87 -7.40
N SER A 46 7.74 -3.58 -6.97
CA SER A 46 6.59 -3.53 -7.86
C SER A 46 6.27 -2.10 -8.29
N ALA A 47 5.92 -1.90 -9.55
CA ALA A 47 5.53 -0.61 -10.09
C ALA A 47 4.58 -0.75 -11.28
N SER A 48 3.79 0.30 -11.56
CA SER A 48 3.01 0.35 -12.79
C SER A 48 3.91 0.58 -14.00
N THR A 49 3.47 0.19 -15.20
CA THR A 49 4.22 0.36 -16.47
C THR A 49 4.63 1.81 -16.68
N SER A 50 3.73 2.75 -16.41
CA SER A 50 4.02 4.18 -16.51
C SER A 50 5.11 4.65 -15.53
N VAL A 51 5.17 4.09 -14.32
CA VAL A 51 6.23 4.41 -13.35
C VAL A 51 7.56 3.79 -13.80
N GLN A 52 7.55 2.54 -14.24
CA GLN A 52 8.75 1.88 -14.73
C GLN A 52 9.36 2.59 -15.94
N LYS A 53 8.54 3.03 -16.90
CA LYS A 53 9.02 3.81 -18.06
C LYS A 53 9.70 5.12 -17.66
N ARG A 54 9.18 5.79 -16.63
CA ARG A 54 9.68 7.09 -16.13
C ARG A 54 10.83 6.97 -15.12
N LEU A 55 11.20 5.76 -14.69
CA LEU A 55 12.39 5.57 -13.87
C LEU A 55 13.65 5.83 -14.70
N LEU A 56 14.60 6.55 -14.11
CA LEU A 56 15.92 6.79 -14.68
C LEU A 56 16.62 5.45 -14.97
N ALA A 57 17.32 5.37 -16.11
CA ALA A 57 18.05 4.17 -16.53
C ALA A 57 19.03 3.69 -15.45
N LYS A 58 19.82 4.60 -14.89
CA LYS A 58 20.75 4.32 -13.78
C LYS A 58 20.08 3.67 -12.57
N THR A 59 18.84 4.07 -12.26
CA THR A 59 18.08 3.48 -11.14
C THR A 59 17.65 2.05 -11.47
N LYS A 60 17.26 1.77 -12.72
CA LYS A 60 16.92 0.41 -13.17
C LYS A 60 18.13 -0.51 -13.12
N GLU A 61 19.26 -0.05 -13.63
CA GLU A 61 20.53 -0.77 -13.57
C GLU A 61 20.94 -1.07 -12.13
N MET A 62 20.77 -0.13 -11.20
CA MET A 62 21.08 -0.33 -9.79
C MET A 62 20.21 -1.43 -9.15
N ILE A 63 18.91 -1.46 -9.48
CA ILE A 63 17.98 -2.49 -9.01
C ILE A 63 18.39 -3.86 -9.56
N GLN A 64 18.71 -3.94 -10.86
CA GLN A 64 19.14 -5.17 -11.52
C GLN A 64 20.49 -5.68 -10.98
N LYS A 65 21.47 -4.79 -10.76
CA LYS A 65 22.79 -5.15 -10.19
C LYS A 65 22.69 -5.75 -8.79
N LYS A 66 21.68 -5.35 -8.01
CA LYS A 66 21.40 -5.95 -6.69
C LYS A 66 20.61 -7.26 -6.76
N GLY A 67 20.25 -7.74 -7.96
CA GLY A 67 19.46 -8.95 -8.13
C GLY A 67 17.98 -8.79 -7.77
N ILE A 68 17.48 -7.56 -7.67
CA ILE A 68 16.10 -7.29 -7.25
C ILE A 68 15.17 -7.32 -8.47
N GLN A 69 14.06 -8.05 -8.35
CA GLN A 69 13.11 -8.18 -9.45
C GLN A 69 12.19 -6.97 -9.55
N LEU A 70 12.10 -6.37 -10.74
CA LEU A 70 11.16 -5.29 -11.03
C LEU A 70 9.86 -5.87 -11.58
N VAL A 71 8.83 -5.97 -10.73
CA VAL A 71 7.57 -6.61 -11.07
C VAL A 71 6.55 -5.58 -11.56
N HIS A 72 5.84 -5.90 -12.64
CA HIS A 72 4.70 -5.10 -13.06
C HIS A 72 3.51 -5.35 -12.13
N ALA A 73 2.97 -4.29 -11.52
CA ALA A 73 1.78 -4.40 -10.68
C ALA A 73 0.78 -3.28 -11.00
N HIS A 74 -0.42 -3.67 -11.41
CA HIS A 74 -1.55 -2.77 -11.56
C HIS A 74 -2.43 -2.80 -10.30
N ARG A 75 -2.29 -1.80 -9.43
CA ARG A 75 -3.01 -1.70 -8.14
C ARG A 75 -3.88 -0.45 -8.07
N ALA A 76 -4.99 -0.47 -8.80
CA ALA A 76 -5.98 0.61 -8.83
C ALA A 76 -6.82 0.70 -7.53
N GLY A 77 -7.44 1.85 -7.32
CA GLY A 77 -8.35 2.10 -6.19
C GLY A 77 -7.77 2.99 -5.09
N ARG A 78 -8.66 3.61 -4.31
CA ARG A 78 -8.31 4.48 -3.19
C ARG A 78 -7.99 3.63 -1.96
N ALA A 79 -6.99 4.05 -1.19
CA ALA A 79 -6.70 3.40 0.10
C ALA A 79 -7.84 3.69 1.08
N LEU A 80 -8.27 2.67 1.81
CA LEU A 80 -9.25 2.81 2.88
C LEU A 80 -8.65 3.63 4.02
N ASN A 81 -9.33 4.70 4.43
CA ASN A 81 -8.97 5.52 5.59
C ASN A 81 -9.69 5.00 6.84
N LEU A 82 -9.67 3.68 7.02
CA LEU A 82 -10.23 2.95 8.15
C LEU A 82 -9.16 2.01 8.65
N ASP A 83 -9.07 1.88 9.97
CA ASP A 83 -8.19 0.91 10.59
C ASP A 83 -8.71 -0.51 10.37
N LEU A 84 -7.79 -1.49 10.38
CA LEU A 84 -8.09 -2.90 10.21
C LEU A 84 -9.12 -3.41 11.23
N GLN A 85 -9.03 -2.97 12.49
CA GLN A 85 -9.97 -3.37 13.53
C GLN A 85 -11.40 -2.93 13.19
N LYS A 86 -11.59 -1.67 12.79
CA LYS A 86 -12.89 -1.16 12.36
C LYS A 86 -13.42 -1.84 11.11
N ILE A 87 -12.55 -2.19 10.16
CA ILE A 87 -12.95 -2.93 8.96
C ILE A 87 -13.48 -4.32 9.34
N LYS A 88 -12.80 -5.00 10.28
CA LYS A 88 -13.21 -6.31 10.78
C LYS A 88 -14.54 -6.21 11.54
N GLU A 89 -14.67 -5.25 12.44
CA GLU A 89 -15.89 -4.98 13.19
C GLU A 89 -17.09 -4.74 12.26
N ILE A 90 -16.95 -3.89 11.23
CA ILE A 90 -18.02 -3.66 10.24
C ILE A 90 -18.38 -4.95 9.49
N ALA A 91 -17.39 -5.77 9.15
CA ALA A 91 -17.62 -7.04 8.46
C ALA A 91 -18.37 -8.05 9.34
N ASP A 92 -18.03 -8.12 10.63
CA ASP A 92 -18.68 -9.01 11.59
C ASP A 92 -20.12 -8.54 11.89
N LEU A 93 -20.34 -7.25 12.17
CA LEU A 93 -21.68 -6.69 12.34
C LEU A 93 -22.56 -6.91 11.10
N LYS A 94 -21.98 -6.95 9.90
CA LYS A 94 -22.75 -7.25 8.68
C LYS A 94 -23.15 -8.72 8.59
N LYS A 95 -22.36 -9.65 9.13
CA LYS A 95 -22.73 -11.07 9.24
C LYS A 95 -23.88 -11.25 10.24
N ASP A 96 -23.94 -10.43 11.28
CA ASP A 96 -25.05 -10.37 12.24
C ASP A 96 -26.34 -9.72 11.65
N PHE A 97 -26.43 -9.62 10.32
CA PHE A 97 -27.56 -9.08 9.56
C PHE A 97 -27.96 -7.62 9.88
N LEU A 98 -27.11 -6.87 10.59
CA LEU A 98 -27.39 -5.45 10.88
C LEU A 98 -27.48 -4.62 9.59
N SER A 99 -28.39 -3.65 9.61
CA SER A 99 -28.51 -2.68 8.53
C SER A 99 -27.33 -1.70 8.52
N MET A 100 -27.02 -1.14 7.36
CA MET A 100 -25.92 -0.16 7.24
C MET A 100 -26.11 1.07 8.15
N ARG A 101 -27.37 1.42 8.47
CA ARG A 101 -27.69 2.53 9.38
C ARG A 101 -27.33 2.17 10.82
N GLN A 102 -27.63 0.95 11.25
CA GLN A 102 -27.27 0.46 12.59
C GLN A 102 -25.76 0.29 12.74
N ILE A 103 -25.08 -0.23 11.71
CA ILE A 103 -23.61 -0.33 11.70
C ILE A 103 -22.98 1.06 11.79
N ALA A 104 -23.51 2.05 11.06
CA ALA A 104 -23.03 3.43 11.13
C ALA A 104 -23.18 4.02 12.54
N ALA A 105 -24.33 3.78 13.18
CA ALA A 105 -24.57 4.24 14.55
C ALA A 105 -23.62 3.59 15.57
N LYS A 106 -23.36 2.28 15.45
CA LYS A 106 -22.46 1.56 16.37
C LYS A 106 -20.97 1.92 16.18
N THR A 107 -20.51 1.99 14.93
CA THR A 107 -19.07 2.14 14.61
C THR A 107 -18.61 3.60 14.47
N GLY A 108 -19.57 4.52 14.39
CA GLY A 108 -19.34 5.94 14.06
C GLY A 108 -18.85 6.17 12.63
N VAL A 109 -18.89 5.16 11.76
CA VAL A 109 -18.42 5.27 10.37
C VAL A 109 -19.56 5.72 9.46
N PRO A 110 -19.34 6.69 8.55
CA PRO A 110 -20.38 7.15 7.64
C PRO A 110 -20.97 6.01 6.80
N LYS A 111 -22.30 5.99 6.65
CA LYS A 111 -23.03 5.00 5.84
C LYS A 111 -22.46 4.85 4.43
N SER A 112 -22.06 5.95 3.79
CA SER A 112 -21.42 5.94 2.45
C SER A 112 -20.10 5.18 2.42
N THR A 113 -19.31 5.28 3.50
CA THR A 113 -18.03 4.58 3.66
C THR A 113 -18.26 3.09 3.91
N ILE A 114 -19.24 2.73 4.74
CA ILE A 114 -19.66 1.33 4.96
C ILE A 114 -20.16 0.71 3.64
N HIS A 115 -21.00 1.44 2.89
CA HIS A 115 -21.49 0.99 1.60
C HIS A 115 -20.33 0.74 0.61
N TYR A 116 -19.38 1.68 0.53
CA TYR A 116 -18.18 1.52 -0.27
C TYR A 116 -17.36 0.30 0.19
N LEU A 117 -17.14 0.14 1.49
CA LEU A 117 -16.39 -0.96 2.09
C LEU A 117 -16.98 -2.33 1.73
N LEU A 118 -18.31 -2.47 1.82
CA LEU A 118 -19.00 -3.73 1.60
C LEU A 118 -19.14 -4.06 0.11
N LYS A 119 -19.39 -3.06 -0.74
CA LYS A 119 -19.75 -3.28 -2.16
C LYS A 119 -18.60 -3.13 -3.14
N LYS A 120 -17.63 -2.24 -2.87
CA LYS A 120 -16.65 -1.77 -3.86
C LYS A 120 -15.21 -1.85 -3.41
N ALA A 121 -14.94 -1.81 -2.10
CA ALA A 121 -13.58 -1.71 -1.61
C ALA A 121 -12.84 -3.03 -1.82
N LYS A 122 -11.76 -2.96 -2.60
CA LYS A 122 -10.77 -4.03 -2.58
C LYS A 122 -9.97 -3.88 -1.28
N ARG A 123 -10.26 -4.74 -0.29
CA ARG A 123 -9.76 -4.67 1.11
C ARG A 123 -8.24 -4.78 1.26
N HIS A 124 -7.53 -4.94 0.15
CA HIS A 124 -6.08 -5.09 0.10
C HIS A 124 -5.29 -3.77 0.20
N LYS A 125 -5.93 -2.58 0.27
CA LYS A 125 -5.23 -1.28 0.30
C LYS A 125 -5.71 -0.41 1.46
N ILE A 126 -4.88 -0.29 2.49
CA ILE A 126 -5.25 0.32 3.77
C ILE A 126 -4.29 1.46 4.10
N LYS A 127 -4.80 2.53 4.69
CA LYS A 127 -3.99 3.66 5.13
C LYS A 127 -3.63 3.49 6.62
N LYS A 128 -2.34 3.39 6.92
CA LYS A 128 -1.79 3.36 8.28
C LYS A 128 -1.09 4.70 8.52
N GLY A 129 -1.77 5.62 9.19
CA GLY A 129 -1.29 6.99 9.38
C GLY A 129 -1.14 7.73 8.04
N LYS A 130 0.08 8.20 7.70
CA LYS A 130 0.39 8.85 6.42
C LYS A 130 0.74 7.86 5.29
N HIS A 131 0.85 6.57 5.60
CA HIS A 131 1.35 5.55 4.68
C HIS A 131 0.23 4.65 4.17
N VAL A 132 0.44 4.11 2.97
CA VAL A 132 -0.46 3.11 2.40
C VAL A 132 0.24 1.76 2.44
N VAL A 133 -0.45 0.80 3.00
CA VAL A 133 -0.02 -0.59 3.11
C VAL A 133 -0.93 -1.44 2.23
N TYR A 134 -0.34 -2.41 1.56
CA TYR A 134 -1.11 -3.46 0.90
C TYR A 134 -1.08 -4.74 1.73
N VAL A 135 -2.26 -5.18 2.13
CA VAL A 135 -2.50 -6.43 2.85
C VAL A 135 -2.97 -7.44 1.79
N GLN A 136 -2.35 -8.61 1.74
CA GLN A 136 -2.77 -9.68 0.81
C GLN A 136 -4.06 -10.32 1.31
#